data_AF-A0A7K0YSD6-F1
#
_entry.id   AF-A0A7K0YSD6-F1
#
_cell.length_a   1.000
_cell.length_b   1.000
_cell.length_c   1.000
_cell.angle_alpha   90.00
_cell.angle_beta   90.00
_cell.angle_gamma   90.00
#
_symmetry.space_group_name_H-M   'P 1'
#
loop_
_entity.id
_entity.type
_entity.pdbx_description
1 polymer ?
#
loop_
_entity_poly.entity_id
_entity_poly.type
_entity_poly.pdbx_seq_one_letter_code
_entity_poly.pdbx_strand_id
1 'polypeptide(L)'
;MARTGIDRIWTVPNAISFIRLIMVPVFLWLLVTGDDTAALTVLIIATTSDFIDGMIARNFDQVTRLGMYLDPLSDRLFIAASVIGLAVRG
;
A
#
# COMPACT_ATOMS: atom_id res chain seq x y z
N MET A 1 17.17 18.88 21.91
CA MET A 1 16.22 19.29 20.85
C MET A 1 15.22 18.15 20.65
N ALA A 2 14.02 18.28 21.22
CA ALA A 2 12.95 17.29 21.04
C ALA A 2 12.40 17.42 19.61
N ARG A 3 12.59 16.39 18.78
CA ARG A 3 12.05 16.32 17.43
C ARG A 3 10.54 15.99 17.51
N THR A 4 9.70 17.00 17.68
CA THR A 4 8.23 16.94 17.79
C THR A 4 7.51 16.64 16.46
N GLY A 5 8.08 15.76 15.63
CA GLY A 5 7.50 15.34 14.34
C GLY A 5 7.32 13.83 14.17
N ILE A 6 7.88 13.03 15.09
CA ILE A 6 7.93 11.55 14.97
C ILE A 6 6.56 10.92 15.27
N ASP A 7 5.71 11.62 16.03
CA ASP A 7 4.43 11.12 16.54
C ASP A 7 3.24 11.54 15.67
N ARG A 8 3.48 12.22 14.53
CA ARG A 8 2.41 12.65 13.65
C ARG A 8 1.87 11.44 12.86
N ILE A 9 0.77 10.88 13.36
CA ILE A 9 0.06 9.73 12.76
C ILE A 9 -0.55 10.10 11.41
N TRP A 10 -1.01 11.35 11.23
CA TRP A 10 -1.60 11.81 9.97
C TRP A 10 -0.57 12.57 9.12
N THR A 11 0.06 11.85 8.20
CA THR A 11 0.86 12.38 7.10
C THR A 11 0.34 11.84 5.78
N VAL A 12 0.56 12.57 4.69
CA VAL A 12 0.22 12.13 3.32
C VAL A 12 0.71 10.69 3.08
N PRO A 13 1.99 10.35 3.32
CA PRO A 13 2.46 8.97 3.15
C PRO A 13 1.73 7.94 4.01
N ASN A 14 1.37 8.25 5.26
CA ASN A 14 0.66 7.28 6.10
C ASN A 14 -0.77 7.01 5.61
N ALA A 15 -1.45 8.03 5.06
CA ALA A 15 -2.77 7.86 4.46
C ALA A 15 -2.70 6.92 3.24
N ILE A 16 -1.65 7.03 2.43
CA ILE A 16 -1.43 6.16 1.28
C ILE A 16 -1.07 4.74 1.69
N SER A 17 -0.22 4.55 2.71
CA SER A 17 0.03 3.21 3.26
C SER A 17 -1.27 2.55 3.76
N PHE A 18 -2.18 3.32 4.36
CA PHE A 18 -3.51 2.84 4.77
C PHE A 18 -4.41 2.50 3.58
N ILE A 19 -4.44 3.34 2.55
CA ILE A 19 -5.20 3.07 1.32
C ILE A 19 -4.70 1.78 0.65
N ARG A 20 -3.37 1.57 0.61
CA ARG A 20 -2.76 0.36 0.07
C ARG A 20 -3.15 -0.89 0.85
N LEU A 21 -3.19 -0.80 2.19
CA LEU A 21 -3.68 -1.88 3.05
C LEU A 21 -5.13 -2.26 2.73
N ILE A 22 -5.98 -1.28 2.40
CA ILE A 22 -7.37 -1.49 1.98
C ILE A 22 -7.46 -1.98 0.53
N MET A 23 -6.55 -1.55 -0.35
CA MET A 23 -6.50 -2.02 -1.74
C MET A 23 -6.13 -3.50 -1.85
N VAL A 24 -5.40 -4.07 -0.88
CA VAL A 24 -5.05 -5.50 -0.87
C VAL A 24 -6.27 -6.43 -0.93
N PRO A 25 -7.25 -6.36 0.00
CA PRO A 25 -8.45 -7.20 -0.07
C PRO A 25 -9.34 -6.86 -1.27
N VAL A 26 -9.35 -5.60 -1.74
CA VAL A 26 -10.09 -5.22 -2.96
C VAL A 26 -9.49 -5.88 -4.21
N PHE A 27 -8.17 -5.87 -4.34
CA PHE A 27 -7.45 -6.56 -5.41
C PHE A 27 -7.69 -8.07 -5.34
N LEU A 28 -7.60 -8.68 -4.16
CA LEU A 28 -7.89 -10.10 -3.96
C LEU A 28 -9.32 -10.46 -4.38
N TRP A 29 -10.29 -9.65 -3.97
CA TRP A 29 -11.69 -9.84 -4.34
C TRP A 29 -11.88 -9.79 -5.85
N LEU A 30 -11.35 -8.76 -6.52
CA LEU A 30 -11.43 -8.60 -7.97
C LEU A 30 -10.79 -9.78 -8.71
N LEU A 31 -9.61 -10.21 -8.25
CA LEU A 31 -8.89 -11.35 -8.80
C LEU A 31 -9.70 -12.65 -8.68
N VAL A 32 -10.34 -12.89 -7.53
CA VAL A 32 -11.18 -14.07 -7.30
C VAL A 32 -12.49 -14.01 -8.10
N THR A 33 -13.07 -12.82 -8.31
CA THR A 33 -14.26 -12.66 -9.16
C THR A 33 -14.00 -12.84 -10.66
N GLY A 34 -12.73 -12.98 -11.07
CA GLY A 34 -12.34 -13.25 -12.44
C GLY A 34 -12.28 -12.03 -13.36
N ASP A 35 -12.37 -10.82 -12.80
CA ASP A 35 -12.29 -9.57 -13.55
C ASP A 35 -10.83 -9.08 -13.62
N ASP A 36 -10.04 -9.78 -14.44
CA ASP A 36 -8.59 -9.57 -14.56
C ASP A 36 -8.22 -8.15 -15.00
N THR A 37 -9.09 -7.52 -15.78
CA THR A 37 -8.86 -6.15 -16.28
C THR A 37 -9.00 -5.14 -15.16
N ALA A 38 -10.01 -5.31 -14.30
CA ALA A 38 -10.19 -4.50 -13.10
C ALA A 38 -9.08 -4.76 -12.06
N ALA A 39 -8.70 -6.02 -11.84
CA ALA A 39 -7.60 -6.37 -10.93
C ALA A 39 -6.25 -5.76 -11.38
N LEU A 40 -5.92 -5.84 -12.67
CA LEU A 40 -4.72 -5.23 -13.25
C LEU A 40 -4.74 -3.70 -13.12
N THR A 41 -5.91 -3.07 -13.35
CA THR A 41 -6.07 -1.62 -13.22
C THR A 41 -5.82 -1.17 -11.78
N VAL A 42 -6.39 -1.86 -10.80
CA VAL A 42 -6.16 -1.59 -9.38
C VAL A 42 -4.70 -1.80 -9.00
N LEU A 43 -4.07 -2.86 -9.51
CA LEU A 43 -2.64 -3.12 -9.30
C LEU A 43 -1.77 -1.97 -9.80
N ILE A 44 -1.99 -1.52 -11.04
CA ILE A 44 -1.22 -0.41 -11.64
C ILE A 44 -1.41 0.88 -10.85
N ILE A 45 -2.65 1.21 -10.47
CA ILE A 45 -2.96 2.42 -9.69
C ILE A 45 -2.31 2.35 -8.30
N ALA A 46 -2.41 1.21 -7.61
CA ALA A 46 -1.83 1.01 -6.28
C ALA A 46 -0.31 1.16 -6.31
N THR A 47 0.35 0.52 -7.27
CA THR A 47 1.82 0.53 -7.40
C THR A 47 2.35 1.90 -7.83
N THR A 48 1.61 2.61 -8.70
CA THR A 48 2.01 3.95 -9.16
C THR A 48 1.84 5.00 -8.06
N SER A 49 0.76 4.91 -7.28
CA SER A 49 0.51 5.83 -6.15
C SER A 49 1.61 5.67 -5.10
N ASP A 50 1.99 4.44 -4.77
CA ASP A 50 3.08 4.14 -3.83
C ASP A 50 4.41 4.79 -4.23
N PHE A 51 4.78 4.66 -5.50
CA PHE A 51 6.04 5.23 -6.00
C PHE A 51 6.07 6.76 -5.90
N ILE A 52 4.95 7.41 -6.23
CA ILE A 52 4.83 8.87 -6.17
C ILE A 52 4.87 9.33 -4.71
N ASP A 53 4.16 8.65 -3.82
CA ASP A 53 4.04 9.06 -2.42
C ASP A 53 5.29 8.74 -1.60
N GLY A 54 5.99 7.64 -1.91
CA GLY A 54 7.31 7.34 -1.36
C GLY A 54 8.37 8.36 -1.82
N MET A 55 8.27 8.84 -3.06
CA MET A 55 9.14 9.90 -3.57
C MET A 55 8.84 11.24 -2.90
N ILE A 56 7.56 11.59 -2.69
CA ILE A 56 7.15 12.78 -1.95
C ILE A 56 7.58 12.67 -0.47
N ALA A 57 7.38 11.54 0.19
CA ALA A 57 7.77 11.35 1.59
C ALA A 57 9.28 11.53 1.81
N ARG A 58 10.10 11.06 0.87
CA ARG A 58 11.56 11.21 0.88
C ARG A 58 11.99 12.65 0.58
N ASN A 59 11.29 13.34 -0.32
CA ASN A 59 11.62 14.73 -0.66
C ASN A 59 11.15 15.74 0.40
N PHE A 60 10.11 15.43 1.17
CA PHE A 60 9.56 16.31 2.21
C PHE A 60 10.03 15.96 3.64
N ASP A 61 10.91 14.96 3.80
CA ASP A 61 11.46 14.50 5.09
C ASP A 61 10.36 14.11 6.11
N GLN A 62 9.20 13.65 5.61
CA GLN A 62 8.01 13.30 6.40
C GLN A 62 7.94 11.80 6.69
N VAL A 63 9.07 11.19 7.03
CA VAL A 63 9.14 9.77 7.37
C VAL A 63 8.68 9.57 8.82
N THR A 64 7.60 8.83 9.01
CA THR A 64 7.05 8.52 10.35
C THR A 64 7.40 7.09 10.76
N ARG A 65 7.46 6.83 12.07
CA ARG A 65 7.69 5.46 12.58
C ARG A 65 6.59 4.50 12.12
N LEU A 66 5.34 4.96 12.08
CA LEU A 66 4.21 4.16 11.62
C LEU A 66 4.33 3.80 10.14
N GLY A 67 4.66 4.77 9.27
CA GLY A 67 4.88 4.52 7.84
C GLY A 67 5.98 3.49 7.60
N MET A 68 7.09 3.58 8.33
CA MET A 68 8.18 2.60 8.27
C MET A 68 7.77 1.15 8.63
N TYR A 69 6.76 0.97 9.47
CA TYR A 69 6.21 -0.36 9.77
C TYR A 69 5.10 -0.78 8.80
N LEU A 70 4.26 0.17 8.37
CA LEU A 70 3.14 -0.07 7.48
C LEU A 70 3.57 -0.39 6.04
N ASP A 71 4.68 0.18 5.56
CA ASP A 71 5.26 -0.12 4.25
C ASP A 71 5.61 -1.61 4.08
N PRO A 72 6.53 -2.19 4.87
CA PRO A 72 6.87 -3.60 4.74
C PRO A 72 5.71 -4.54 5.12
N LEU A 73 4.75 -4.10 5.95
CA LEU A 73 3.55 -4.87 6.24
C LEU A 73 2.61 -4.96 5.04
N SER A 74 2.37 -3.82 4.38
CA SER A 74 1.49 -3.76 3.21
C SER A 74 2.07 -4.56 2.06
N ASP A 75 3.38 -4.48 1.80
CA ASP A 75 4.06 -5.27 0.77
C ASP A 75 3.88 -6.78 0.99
N ARG A 76 4.08 -7.24 2.23
CA ARG A 76 3.89 -8.67 2.57
C ARG A 76 2.44 -9.12 2.38
N LEU A 77 1.48 -8.28 2.73
CA LEU A 77 0.06 -8.56 2.53
C LEU A 77 -0.30 -8.58 1.05
N PHE A 78 0.28 -7.68 0.25
CA PHE A 78 0.06 -7.62 -1.20
C PHE A 78 0.59 -8.88 -1.89
N ILE A 79 1.79 -9.34 -1.51
CA ILE A 79 2.37 -10.60 -1.99
C ILE A 79 1.50 -11.78 -1.56
N ALA A 80 1.10 -11.86 -0.28
CA ALA A 80 0.24 -12.93 0.22
C ALA A 80 -1.11 -12.98 -0.50
N ALA A 81 -1.74 -11.82 -0.72
CA ALA A 81 -3.00 -11.71 -1.46
C ALA A 81 -2.81 -12.15 -2.91
N SER A 82 -1.73 -11.74 -3.58
CA SER A 82 -1.45 -12.18 -4.94
C SER A 82 -1.29 -13.70 -5.04
N VAL A 83 -0.54 -14.30 -4.10
CA VAL A 83 -0.35 -15.76 -4.05
C VAL A 83 -1.67 -16.49 -3.76
N ILE A 84 -2.45 -16.04 -2.77
CA ILE A 84 -3.73 -16.65 -2.40
C ILE A 84 -4.74 -16.52 -3.55
N GLY A 85 -4.88 -15.34 -4.14
CA GLY A 85 -5.82 -15.12 -5.23
C GLY A 85 -5.48 -15.92 -6.48
N LEU A 86 -4.19 -16.06 -6.82
CA LEU A 86 -3.76 -16.96 -7.88
C LEU A 86 -3.98 -18.44 -7.54
N ALA A 87 -3.73 -18.86 -6.29
CA ALA A 87 -3.93 -20.24 -5.85
C ALA A 87 -5.42 -20.64 -5.74
N VAL A 88 -6.31 -19.70 -5.48
CA VAL A 88 -7.77 -19.94 -5.48
C VAL A 88 -8.33 -20.03 -6.89
N ARG A 89 -7.70 -19.32 -7.85
CA ARG A 89 -8.19 -19.22 -9.22
C ARG A 89 -7.56 -20.25 -10.18
N GLY A 90 -6.31 -20.65 -9.92
CA GLY A 90 -5.60 -21.72 -10.63
C GLY A 90 -6.00 -23.10 -10.13
#